data_AF-A0A964A193-F1
#
_entry.id   AF-A0A964A193-F1
#
_cell.length_a   1.000
_cell.length_b   1.000
_cell.length_c   1.000
_cell.angle_alpha   90.00
_cell.angle_beta   90.00
_cell.angle_gamma   90.00
#
_symmetry.space_group_name_H-M   'P 1'
#
loop_
_entity.id
_entity.type
_entity.pdbx_description
1 polymer ?
#
loop_
_entity_poly.entity_id
_entity_poly.type
_entity_poly.pdbx_seq_one_letter_code
_entity_poly.pdbx_strand_id
1 'polypeptide(L)'
;MKANGVLLFMVFACALMACCISAKEDFLGNNMYLSEYNNVDRRILYQKESCATTGTQIVPMTVLEIAHDAHWIIAKSGNKRQQNDYKYWVIKNNYDSIPDAKTVEENTIEFDSYDLFIAYLKDNRIHLELERLE
;
A
#
# COMPACT_ATOMS: atom_id res chain seq x y z
N MET A 1 25.01 25.47 35.24
CA MET A 1 23.72 25.28 34.55
C MET A 1 23.98 25.00 33.07
N LYS A 2 24.11 23.72 32.68
CA LYS A 2 24.32 23.29 31.27
C LYS A 2 23.50 22.03 30.91
N ALA A 3 22.51 21.67 31.73
CA ALA A 3 21.76 20.41 31.58
C ALA A 3 20.49 20.53 30.73
N ASN A 4 19.99 21.75 30.49
CA ASN A 4 18.67 21.95 29.86
C ASN A 4 18.68 21.74 28.34
N GLY A 5 19.81 21.96 27.66
CA GLY A 5 19.89 21.80 26.19
C GLY A 5 19.97 20.34 25.74
N VAL A 6 20.67 19.48 26.49
CA VAL A 6 20.86 18.07 26.16
C VAL A 6 19.58 17.27 26.37
N LEU A 7 18.81 17.60 27.42
CA LEU A 7 17.53 16.95 27.71
C LEU A 7 16.49 17.27 26.61
N LEU A 8 16.45 18.52 26.13
CA LEU A 8 15.54 18.95 25.07
C LEU A 8 15.85 18.26 23.73
N PHE A 9 17.14 18.10 23.40
CA PHE A 9 17.59 17.41 22.18
C PHE A 9 17.24 15.92 22.19
N MET A 10 17.34 15.27 23.35
CA MET A 10 17.03 13.86 23.51
C MET A 10 15.51 13.59 23.42
N VAL A 11 14.68 14.48 23.99
CA VAL A 11 13.21 14.39 23.84
C VAL A 11 12.77 14.62 22.39
N PHE A 12 13.41 15.55 21.67
CA PHE A 12 13.12 15.81 20.26
C PHE A 12 13.56 14.63 19.36
N ALA A 13 14.72 14.03 19.63
CA ALA A 13 15.18 12.84 18.92
C ALA A 13 14.27 11.61 19.17
N CYS A 14 13.77 11.43 20.39
CA CYS A 14 12.80 10.37 20.70
C CYS A 14 11.43 10.59 20.03
N ALA A 15 10.99 11.84 19.88
CA ALA A 15 9.74 12.16 19.19
C ALA A 15 9.82 11.87 17.68
N LEU A 16 10.98 12.10 17.05
CA LEU A 16 11.20 11.79 15.63
C LEU A 16 11.23 10.29 15.36
N MET A 17 11.76 9.47 16.27
CA MET A 17 11.77 8.01 16.10
C MET A 17 10.40 7.37 16.32
N ALA A 18 9.49 8.01 17.07
CA ALA A 18 8.18 7.44 17.41
C ALA A 18 7.18 7.36 16.23
N CYS A 19 7.46 8.02 15.10
CA CYS A 19 6.50 8.12 13.99
C CYS A 19 6.35 6.82 13.17
N CYS A 20 7.32 5.89 13.23
CA CYS A 20 7.35 4.69 12.37
C CYS A 20 7.35 3.34 13.13
N ILE A 21 7.14 3.31 14.46
CA ILE A 21 7.51 2.13 15.29
C ILE A 21 6.51 0.96 15.21
N SER A 22 5.31 1.10 14.66
CA SER A 22 4.25 0.09 14.91
C SER A 22 3.69 -0.67 13.70
N ALA A 23 4.00 -0.28 12.47
CA ALA A 23 3.38 -0.92 11.30
C ALA A 23 4.40 -1.70 10.49
N LYS A 24 4.01 -2.90 10.06
CA LYS A 24 4.80 -3.70 9.13
C LYS A 24 4.54 -3.16 7.72
N GLU A 25 5.60 -2.87 6.97
CA GLU A 25 5.49 -2.34 5.62
C GLU A 25 6.27 -3.21 4.64
N ASP A 26 5.59 -3.70 3.61
CA ASP A 26 6.21 -4.41 2.50
C ASP A 26 6.28 -3.47 1.29
N PHE A 27 7.49 -3.19 0.79
CA PHE A 27 7.69 -2.30 -0.35
C PHE A 27 7.28 -2.96 -1.66
N LEU A 28 6.36 -2.34 -2.40
CA LEU A 28 5.81 -2.86 -3.65
C LEU A 28 6.46 -2.21 -4.89
N GLY A 29 7.26 -1.15 -4.71
CA GLY A 29 7.85 -0.37 -5.80
C GLY A 29 7.24 1.03 -5.94
N ASN A 30 7.98 1.98 -6.52
CA ASN A 30 7.50 3.33 -6.84
C ASN A 30 6.77 4.04 -5.70
N ASN A 31 7.38 4.00 -4.50
CA ASN A 31 6.83 4.59 -3.28
C ASN A 31 5.48 3.99 -2.83
N MET A 32 5.08 2.84 -3.37
CA MET A 32 3.93 2.09 -2.91
C MET A 32 4.36 1.03 -1.89
N TYR A 33 3.59 0.92 -0.82
CA TYR A 33 3.84 0.01 0.30
C TYR A 33 2.53 -0.69 0.67
N LEU A 34 2.61 -1.99 0.97
CA LEU A 34 1.57 -2.68 1.71
C LEU A 34 1.84 -2.44 3.21
N SER A 35 1.06 -1.56 3.82
CA SER A 35 1.20 -1.23 5.25
C SER A 35 0.16 -1.97 6.07
N GLU A 36 0.62 -2.68 7.09
CA GLU A 36 -0.18 -3.42 8.06
C GLU A 36 -0.19 -2.66 9.40
N TYR A 37 -1.34 -2.09 9.75
CA TYR A 37 -1.52 -1.35 11.00
C TYR A 37 -1.82 -2.26 12.19
N ASN A 38 -2.46 -3.40 11.91
CA ASN A 38 -2.72 -4.50 12.81
C ASN A 38 -2.92 -5.76 11.96
N ASN A 39 -2.95 -6.96 12.59
CA ASN A 39 -3.13 -8.25 11.90
C ASN A 39 -4.45 -8.39 11.09
N VAL A 40 -5.24 -7.32 10.99
CA VAL A 40 -6.54 -7.28 10.32
C VAL A 40 -6.57 -6.29 9.17
N ASP A 41 -6.03 -5.07 9.33
CA ASP A 41 -6.11 -3.98 8.36
C ASP A 41 -4.77 -3.75 7.65
N ARG A 42 -4.75 -4.09 6.37
CA ARG A 42 -3.63 -3.95 5.45
C ARG A 42 -4.06 -3.06 4.29
N ARG A 43 -3.29 -2.02 3.96
CA ARG A 43 -3.66 -1.08 2.88
C ARG A 43 -2.48 -0.87 1.95
N ILE A 44 -2.75 -0.64 0.66
CA ILE A 44 -1.72 -0.16 -0.26
C ILE A 44 -1.69 1.35 -0.16
N LEU A 45 -0.55 1.88 0.27
CA LEU A 45 -0.31 3.30 0.48
C LEU A 45 0.80 3.79 -0.44
N TYR A 46 0.63 4.99 -0.98
CA TYR A 46 1.72 5.75 -1.56
C TYR A 46 2.37 6.63 -0.48
N GLN A 47 3.69 6.51 -0.31
CA GLN A 47 4.45 7.19 0.73
C GLN A 47 5.77 7.75 0.17
N LYS A 48 6.02 9.06 0.33
CA LYS A 48 7.31 9.66 -0.06
C LYS A 48 8.47 9.28 0.87
N GLU A 49 8.14 8.96 2.12
CA GLU A 49 9.06 8.49 3.16
C GLU A 49 8.36 7.31 3.86
N SER A 50 9.08 6.23 4.19
CA SER A 50 8.51 5.06 4.88
C SER A 50 8.00 5.48 6.26
N CYS A 51 6.69 5.67 6.33
CA CYS A 51 5.97 6.10 7.52
C CYS A 51 4.51 5.71 7.35
N ALA A 52 4.16 4.58 7.95
CA ALA A 52 2.85 3.96 7.83
C ALA A 52 1.64 4.85 8.14
N THR A 53 1.80 5.96 8.84
CA THR A 53 0.66 6.80 9.26
C THR A 53 0.34 7.96 8.33
N THR A 54 1.13 8.22 7.27
CA THR A 54 1.03 9.48 6.51
C THR A 54 0.88 9.31 5.00
N GLY A 55 0.72 8.08 4.51
CA GLY A 55 0.58 7.77 3.08
C GLY A 55 -0.80 8.04 2.48
N THR A 56 -0.83 8.38 1.19
CA THR A 56 -2.07 8.43 0.39
C THR A 56 -2.58 7.01 0.15
N GLN A 57 -3.86 6.75 0.41
CA GLN A 57 -4.45 5.42 0.23
C GLN A 57 -4.75 5.17 -1.25
N ILE A 58 -4.00 4.26 -1.88
CA ILE A 58 -4.26 3.82 -3.26
C ILE A 58 -5.36 2.76 -3.28
N VAL A 59 -5.31 1.82 -2.33
CA VAL A 59 -6.41 0.89 -2.08
C VAL A 59 -7.05 1.26 -0.73
N PRO A 60 -8.24 1.86 -0.71
CA PRO A 60 -8.83 2.47 0.50
C PRO A 60 -9.51 1.46 1.45
N MET A 61 -9.28 0.17 1.26
CA MET A 61 -9.88 -0.92 2.04
C MET A 61 -8.84 -2.00 2.36
N THR A 62 -9.17 -2.86 3.33
CA THR A 62 -8.29 -3.96 3.75
C THR A 62 -7.97 -4.90 2.58
N VAL A 63 -6.69 -5.04 2.25
CA VAL A 63 -6.14 -5.97 1.26
C VAL A 63 -6.09 -7.38 1.85
N LEU A 64 -6.70 -8.31 1.13
CA LEU A 64 -6.87 -9.72 1.52
C LEU A 64 -5.92 -10.63 0.74
N GLU A 65 -5.79 -10.36 -0.56
CA GLU A 65 -4.90 -11.07 -1.46
C GLU A 65 -4.15 -10.04 -2.32
N ILE A 66 -2.89 -10.30 -2.65
CA ILE A 66 -2.04 -9.41 -3.45
C ILE A 66 -1.01 -10.23 -4.24
N ALA A 67 -0.58 -9.70 -5.38
CA ALA A 67 0.65 -10.10 -6.04
C ALA A 67 1.23 -8.91 -6.81
N HIS A 68 2.54 -8.90 -7.02
CA HIS A 68 3.17 -7.82 -7.76
C HIS A 68 4.44 -8.27 -8.47
N ASP A 69 4.81 -7.52 -9.51
CA ASP A 69 6.12 -7.56 -10.15
C ASP A 69 6.62 -6.13 -10.43
N ALA A 70 7.62 -6.00 -11.28
CA ALA A 70 8.18 -4.71 -11.69
C ALA A 70 7.23 -3.85 -12.55
N HIS A 71 6.11 -4.39 -13.03
CA HIS A 71 5.19 -3.75 -13.96
C HIS A 71 3.81 -3.51 -13.38
N TRP A 72 3.32 -4.39 -12.53
CA TRP A 72 1.96 -4.38 -12.03
C TRP A 72 1.89 -4.79 -10.57
N ILE A 73 0.90 -4.25 -9.86
CA ILE A 73 0.41 -4.77 -8.60
C ILE A 73 -1.06 -5.14 -8.82
N ILE A 74 -1.45 -6.33 -8.40
CA ILE A 74 -2.84 -6.74 -8.36
C ILE A 74 -3.25 -6.98 -6.91
N ALA A 75 -4.47 -6.61 -6.56
CA ALA A 75 -4.96 -6.78 -5.21
C ALA A 75 -6.45 -7.13 -5.19
N LYS A 76 -6.84 -7.84 -4.15
CA LYS A 76 -8.24 -8.01 -3.74
C LYS A 76 -8.40 -7.37 -2.37
N SER A 77 -9.34 -6.45 -2.26
CA SER A 77 -9.69 -5.82 -0.99
C SER A 77 -11.12 -6.12 -0.61
N GLY A 78 -11.44 -5.95 0.67
CA GLY A 78 -12.82 -5.95 1.13
C GLY A 78 -12.90 -6.09 2.63
N ASN A 79 -14.14 -6.14 3.13
CA ASN A 79 -14.38 -6.33 4.54
C ASN A 79 -14.42 -7.83 4.83
N LYS A 80 -13.54 -8.35 5.71
CA LYS A 80 -13.45 -9.80 6.04
C LYS A 80 -14.81 -10.43 6.46
N ARG A 81 -15.80 -9.60 6.81
CA ARG A 81 -17.12 -9.99 7.33
C ARG A 81 -18.18 -10.26 6.26
N GLN A 82 -18.07 -9.71 5.05
CA GLN A 82 -19.09 -9.85 4.01
C GLN A 82 -18.45 -10.20 2.66
N GLN A 83 -18.85 -11.34 2.11
CA GLN A 83 -18.25 -11.92 0.90
C GLN A 83 -18.60 -11.15 -0.39
N ASN A 84 -19.60 -10.27 -0.33
CA ASN A 84 -20.11 -9.51 -1.47
C ASN A 84 -19.49 -8.11 -1.61
N ASP A 85 -18.61 -7.70 -0.69
CA ASP A 85 -17.98 -6.37 -0.70
C ASP A 85 -16.53 -6.41 -1.21
N TYR A 86 -16.19 -7.41 -2.04
CA TYR A 86 -14.86 -7.50 -2.61
C TYR A 86 -14.69 -6.55 -3.79
N LYS A 87 -13.53 -5.90 -3.83
CA LYS A 87 -13.04 -5.11 -4.94
C LYS A 87 -11.72 -5.70 -5.42
N TYR A 88 -11.51 -5.64 -6.72
CA TYR A 88 -10.27 -6.08 -7.35
C TYR A 88 -9.57 -4.89 -7.97
N TRP A 89 -8.25 -4.87 -7.90
CA TRP A 89 -7.44 -3.72 -8.25
C TRP A 89 -6.33 -4.14 -9.18
N VAL A 90 -6.08 -3.32 -10.20
CA VAL A 90 -4.87 -3.38 -11.02
C VAL A 90 -4.20 -2.02 -10.95
N ILE A 91 -2.96 -2.00 -10.49
CA ILE A 91 -2.17 -0.78 -10.29
C ILE A 91 -0.91 -0.89 -11.15
N LYS A 92 -0.67 0.12 -11.99
CA LYS A 92 0.57 0.20 -12.76
C LYS A 92 1.77 0.41 -11.82
N ASN A 93 2.88 -0.28 -12.10
CA ASN A 93 4.12 -0.24 -11.33
C ASN A 93 5.38 -0.04 -12.20
N ASN A 94 5.27 0.09 -13.52
CA ASN A 94 6.38 0.47 -14.40
C ASN A 94 6.31 1.95 -14.80
N TYR A 95 6.98 2.81 -14.05
CA TYR A 95 7.09 4.24 -14.38
C TYR A 95 8.51 4.59 -14.82
N ASP A 96 8.64 5.51 -15.78
CA ASP A 96 9.95 6.00 -16.25
C ASP A 96 10.69 6.82 -15.17
N SER A 97 9.93 7.36 -14.21
CA SER A 97 10.42 8.08 -13.02
C SER A 97 9.46 7.83 -11.85
N ILE A 98 9.94 8.03 -10.63
CA ILE A 98 9.11 7.90 -9.42
C ILE A 98 7.85 8.78 -9.58
N PRO A 99 6.63 8.19 -9.63
CA PRO A 99 5.38 8.92 -9.82
C PRO A 99 4.99 9.65 -8.54
N ASP A 100 4.07 10.61 -8.64
CA ASP A 100 3.35 11.11 -7.46
C ASP A 100 2.07 10.30 -7.18
N ALA A 101 1.46 10.52 -6.02
CA ALA A 101 0.26 9.78 -5.60
C ALA A 101 -0.89 9.89 -6.61
N LYS A 102 -1.11 11.09 -7.17
CA LYS A 102 -2.18 11.35 -8.14
C LYS A 102 -1.97 10.56 -9.42
N THR A 103 -0.73 10.47 -9.89
CA THR A 103 -0.37 9.67 -11.07
C THR A 103 -0.65 8.19 -10.81
N VAL A 104 -0.34 7.67 -9.61
CA VAL A 104 -0.65 6.28 -9.25
C VAL A 104 -2.17 6.05 -9.19
N GLU A 105 -2.92 6.95 -8.56
CA GLU A 105 -4.40 6.89 -8.50
C GLU A 105 -5.02 6.87 -9.91
N GLU A 106 -4.56 7.73 -10.82
CA GLU A 106 -5.05 7.80 -12.21
C GLU A 106 -4.69 6.55 -13.03
N ASN A 107 -3.67 5.80 -12.62
CA ASN A 107 -3.25 4.53 -13.25
C ASN A 107 -3.65 3.30 -12.41
N THR A 108 -4.62 3.46 -11.52
CA THR A 108 -5.24 2.39 -10.74
C THR A 108 -6.64 2.12 -11.27
N ILE A 109 -6.98 0.86 -11.50
CA ILE A 109 -8.30 0.44 -11.99
C ILE A 109 -8.95 -0.45 -10.93
N GLU A 110 -10.18 -0.10 -10.57
CA GLU A 110 -11.04 -0.86 -9.65
C GLU A 110 -12.05 -1.69 -10.45
N PHE A 111 -12.31 -2.92 -9.99
CA PHE A 111 -13.33 -3.80 -10.53
C PHE A 111 -14.22 -4.35 -9.41
N ASP A 112 -15.53 -4.30 -9.65
CA ASP A 112 -16.57 -4.95 -8.81
C ASP A 112 -16.75 -6.44 -9.13
N SER A 113 -16.26 -6.88 -10.29
CA SER A 113 -16.44 -8.24 -10.78
C SER A 113 -15.09 -8.93 -10.96
N TYR A 114 -14.95 -10.11 -10.37
CA TYR A 114 -13.78 -10.96 -10.56
C TYR A 114 -13.59 -11.34 -12.03
N ASP A 115 -14.68 -11.63 -12.76
CA ASP A 115 -14.60 -12.02 -14.16
C ASP A 115 -14.07 -10.87 -15.04
N LEU A 116 -14.48 -9.63 -14.76
CA LEU A 116 -13.96 -8.45 -15.48
C LEU A 116 -12.49 -8.20 -15.15
N PHE A 117 -12.10 -8.38 -13.89
CA PHE A 117 -10.72 -8.30 -13.46
C PHE A 117 -9.84 -9.34 -14.19
N ILE A 118 -10.25 -10.61 -14.21
CA ILE A 118 -9.51 -11.68 -14.89
C ILE A 118 -9.45 -11.44 -16.41
N ALA A 119 -10.55 -11.00 -17.03
CA ALA A 119 -10.55 -10.63 -18.43
C ALA A 119 -9.54 -9.51 -18.72
N TYR A 120 -9.50 -8.47 -17.88
CA TYR A 120 -8.53 -7.38 -18.00
C TYR A 120 -7.08 -7.89 -17.88
N LEU A 121 -6.77 -8.75 -16.91
CA LEU A 121 -5.42 -9.32 -16.77
C LEU A 121 -5.01 -10.07 -18.03
N LYS A 122 -5.92 -10.89 -18.57
CA LYS A 122 -5.68 -11.68 -19.79
C LYS A 122 -5.45 -10.79 -21.01
N ASP A 123 -6.31 -9.80 -21.23
CA ASP A 123 -6.25 -8.90 -22.38
C ASP A 123 -4.97 -8.05 -22.37
N ASN A 124 -4.48 -7.71 -21.18
CA ASN A 124 -3.24 -6.94 -21.00
C ASN A 124 -1.99 -7.81 -20.78
N ARG A 125 -2.11 -9.14 -20.89
CA ARG A 125 -1.01 -10.11 -20.69
C ARG A 125 -0.30 -9.95 -19.33
N ILE A 126 -1.09 -9.69 -18.29
CA ILE A 126 -0.61 -9.61 -16.91
C ILE A 126 -0.61 -11.02 -16.33
N HIS A 127 0.57 -11.58 -16.08
CA HIS A 127 0.77 -12.94 -15.58
C HIS A 127 0.99 -12.97 -14.06
N LEU A 128 0.07 -12.35 -13.32
CA LEU A 128 0.04 -12.36 -11.86
C LEU A 128 -1.21 -13.08 -11.37
N GLU A 129 -1.10 -13.79 -10.25
CA GLU A 129 -2.20 -14.48 -9.59
C GLU A 129 -2.36 -13.95 -8.16
N LEU A 130 -3.59 -13.78 -7.69
CA LEU A 130 -3.84 -13.26 -6.34
C LEU A 130 -3.40 -14.27 -5.29
N GLU A 131 -2.46 -13.88 -4.44
CA GLU A 131 -1.97 -14.71 -3.34
C GLU A 131 -2.50 -14.22 -2.00
N ARG A 132 -2.96 -15.14 -1.15
CA ARG A 132 -3.45 -14.79 0.19
C ARG A 132 -2.26 -14.32 1.04
N LEU A 133 -2.42 -13.15 1.63
CA LEU A 133 -1.47 -12.62 2.59
C LEU A 133 -1.55 -13.39 3.91
N GLU A 134 -0.42 -13.99 4.32
CA GLU A 134 -0.24 -14.69 5.60
C GLU A 134 -0.42 -13.78 6.83
#